data_AF-A0A5E4CUG6-F1
#
_entry.id   AF-A0A5E4CUG6-F1
#
_cell.length_a   1.000
_cell.length_b   1.000
_cell.length_c   1.000
_cell.angle_alpha   90.00
_cell.angle_beta   90.00
_cell.angle_gamma   90.00
#
_symmetry.space_group_name_H-M   'P 1'
#
loop_
_entity.id
_entity.type
_entity.pdbx_description
1 polymer ?
#
loop_
_entity_poly.entity_id
_entity_poly.type
_entity_poly.pdbx_seq_one_letter_code
_entity_poly.pdbx_strand_id
1 'polypeptide(L)'
;LQFPQSQAEYIEKRVPEDKTINEILKPYIDPEKSDPVIRQRLKAYIHSQTEVQILMKVEYMQQNLVRYYELDPYKSLLDNLKNKVIIEYPTLYVVLKGSSDDMKVLHQVKNESTKNLGSEN
;
A
#
# COMPACT_ATOMS: atom_id res chain seq x y z
N LEU A 1 6.10 1.42 -7.34
CA LEU A 1 6.48 1.24 -5.92
C LEU A 1 7.30 2.45 -5.50
N GLN A 2 6.83 3.19 -4.51
CA GLN A 2 7.47 4.37 -3.96
C GLN A 2 7.98 4.04 -2.55
N PHE A 3 9.24 4.36 -2.26
CA PHE A 3 9.90 4.15 -0.97
C PHE A 3 10.38 5.51 -0.44
N PRO A 4 9.49 6.32 0.17
CA PRO A 4 9.78 7.71 0.53
C PRO A 4 11.01 7.87 1.43
N GLN A 5 11.18 6.99 2.43
CA GLN A 5 12.31 7.05 3.37
C GLN A 5 13.68 6.75 2.73
N SER A 6 13.70 6.17 1.53
CA SER A 6 14.92 5.94 0.74
C SER A 6 14.99 6.81 -0.51
N GLN A 7 14.01 7.68 -0.74
CA GLN A 7 13.86 8.46 -1.99
C GLN A 7 14.04 7.58 -3.24
N ALA A 8 13.41 6.40 -3.23
CA ALA A 8 13.56 5.40 -4.27
C ALA A 8 12.21 5.05 -4.91
N GLU A 9 12.22 4.87 -6.22
CA GLU A 9 11.07 4.47 -7.02
C GLU A 9 11.44 3.28 -7.90
N TYR A 10 10.52 2.31 -7.97
CA TYR A 10 10.63 1.14 -8.84
C TYR A 10 9.30 0.89 -9.55
N ILE A 11 9.35 0.63 -10.85
CA ILE A 11 8.18 0.28 -11.66
C ILE A 11 8.22 -1.22 -11.93
N GLU A 12 7.25 -1.94 -11.38
CA GLU A 12 7.08 -3.37 -11.66
C GLU A 12 6.06 -3.54 -12.78
N LYS A 13 6.42 -4.28 -13.83
CA LYS A 13 5.56 -4.50 -15.00
C LYS A 13 5.04 -5.92 -14.99
N ARG A 14 3.80 -6.11 -15.46
CA ARG A 14 3.16 -7.44 -15.57
C ARG A 14 3.03 -8.14 -14.21
N VAL A 15 2.68 -7.38 -13.17
CA VAL A 15 2.37 -7.94 -11.85
C VAL A 15 1.10 -8.80 -11.95
N PRO A 16 1.16 -10.09 -11.59
CA PRO A 16 -0.03 -10.92 -11.49
C PRO A 16 -0.98 -10.40 -10.41
N GLU A 17 -2.27 -10.34 -10.72
CA GLU A 17 -3.29 -9.77 -9.85
C GLU A 17 -3.62 -10.64 -8.63
N ASP A 18 -3.34 -11.95 -8.72
CA ASP A 18 -3.53 -12.96 -7.69
C ASP A 18 -2.46 -12.95 -6.61
N LYS A 19 -1.28 -12.35 -6.89
CA LYS A 19 -0.20 -12.24 -5.91
C LYS A 19 -0.54 -11.27 -4.79
N THR A 20 -0.11 -11.62 -3.59
CA THR A 20 -0.18 -10.73 -2.44
C THR A 20 0.79 -9.56 -2.56
N ILE A 21 0.46 -8.45 -1.89
CA ILE A 21 1.35 -7.29 -1.85
C ILE A 21 2.72 -7.66 -1.26
N ASN A 22 2.77 -8.51 -0.23
CA ASN A 22 4.04 -8.99 0.33
C ASN A 22 4.88 -9.76 -0.68
N GLU A 23 4.27 -10.61 -1.51
CA GLU A 23 5.00 -11.33 -2.57
C GLU A 23 5.56 -10.38 -3.63
N ILE A 24 4.82 -9.32 -3.96
CA ILE A 24 5.25 -8.26 -4.90
C ILE A 24 6.44 -7.48 -4.32
N LEU A 25 6.43 -7.21 -3.01
CA LEU A 25 7.48 -6.44 -2.35
C LEU A 25 8.71 -7.27 -1.99
N LYS A 26 8.60 -8.60 -1.93
CA LYS A 26 9.68 -9.50 -1.52
C LYS A 26 11.02 -9.22 -2.22
N PRO A 27 11.12 -8.99 -3.55
CA PRO A 27 12.39 -8.68 -4.21
C PRO A 27 13.04 -7.34 -3.80
N TYR A 28 12.37 -6.53 -2.98
CA TYR A 28 12.81 -5.20 -2.58
C TYR A 28 13.10 -5.08 -1.08
N ILE A 29 12.33 -5.78 -0.25
CA ILE A 29 12.41 -5.66 1.22
C ILE A 29 12.92 -6.93 1.91
N ASP A 30 13.08 -8.04 1.17
CA ASP A 30 13.60 -9.29 1.73
C ASP A 30 15.14 -9.30 1.65
N PRO A 31 15.85 -9.51 2.77
CA PRO A 31 17.32 -9.50 2.81
C PRO A 31 17.96 -10.64 2.03
N GLU A 32 17.25 -11.69 1.63
CA GLU A 32 17.81 -12.79 0.85
C GLU A 32 17.44 -12.66 -0.63
N LYS A 33 16.23 -12.18 -0.92
CA LYS A 33 15.72 -12.08 -2.30
C LYS A 33 16.07 -10.78 -3.01
N SER A 34 16.42 -9.72 -2.27
CA SER A 34 16.74 -8.43 -2.87
C SER A 34 18.14 -8.41 -3.49
N ASP A 35 18.24 -7.87 -4.71
CA ASP A 35 19.52 -7.60 -5.39
C ASP A 35 20.41 -6.70 -4.51
N PRO A 36 21.76 -6.87 -4.50
CA PRO A 36 22.66 -6.06 -3.68
C PRO A 36 22.50 -4.54 -3.83
N VAL A 37 22.18 -4.04 -5.04
CA VAL A 37 21.99 -2.60 -5.29
C VAL A 37 20.71 -2.11 -4.65
N ILE A 38 19.61 -2.85 -4.83
CA ILE A 38 18.32 -2.55 -4.20
C ILE A 38 18.44 -2.66 -2.67
N ARG A 39 19.12 -3.69 -2.19
CA ARG A 39 19.37 -3.91 -0.77
C ARG A 39 20.11 -2.76 -0.12
N GLN A 40 21.11 -2.20 -0.79
CA GLN A 40 21.83 -1.04 -0.32
C GLN A 40 20.94 0.22 -0.28
N ARG A 41 20.13 0.43 -1.33
CA ARG A 41 19.18 1.55 -1.43
C ARG A 41 18.06 1.49 -0.39
N LEU A 42 17.52 0.29 -0.16
CA LEU A 42 16.38 0.03 0.71
C LEU A 42 16.79 -0.54 2.07
N LYS A 43 18.06 -0.35 2.47
CA LYS A 43 18.60 -0.88 3.72
C LYS A 43 17.76 -0.53 4.95
N ALA A 44 17.12 0.65 4.97
CA ALA A 44 16.25 1.07 6.05
C ALA A 44 15.03 0.17 6.21
N TYR A 45 14.44 -0.30 5.10
CA TYR A 45 13.29 -1.21 5.10
C TYR A 45 13.69 -2.63 5.45
N ILE A 46 14.85 -3.08 4.97
CA ILE A 46 15.34 -4.45 5.17
C ILE A 46 15.79 -4.69 6.61
N HIS A 47 16.43 -3.70 7.24
CA HIS A 47 16.95 -3.81 8.61
C HIS A 47 15.99 -3.24 9.66
N SER A 48 14.82 -2.71 9.24
CA SER A 48 13.87 -2.18 10.20
C SER A 48 13.35 -3.29 11.10
N GLN A 49 13.28 -3.00 12.39
CA GLN A 49 12.51 -3.82 13.33
C GLN A 49 11.01 -3.49 13.28
N THR A 50 10.64 -2.37 12.66
CA THR A 50 9.25 -1.96 12.48
C THR A 50 8.69 -2.53 11.20
N GLU A 51 7.43 -2.96 11.26
CA GLU A 51 6.69 -3.41 10.08
C GLU A 51 6.59 -2.28 9.04
N VAL A 52 6.45 -2.66 7.77
CA VAL A 52 6.10 -1.71 6.70
C VAL A 52 4.59 -1.56 6.61
N GLN A 53 4.14 -0.35 6.29
CA GLN A 53 2.76 -0.04 5.94
C GLN A 53 2.69 0.24 4.44
N ILE A 54 1.67 -0.30 3.77
CA ILE A 54 1.49 -0.13 2.33
C ILE A 54 0.29 0.78 2.11
N LEU A 55 0.53 1.88 1.43
CA LEU A 55 -0.45 2.93 1.19
C LEU A 55 -0.65 3.14 -0.31
N MET A 56 -1.87 3.46 -0.72
CA MET A 56 -2.19 3.88 -2.09
C MET A 56 -2.90 5.22 -2.05
N LYS A 57 -2.45 6.19 -2.84
CA LYS A 57 -3.10 7.51 -2.91
C LYS A 57 -4.54 7.38 -3.40
N VAL A 58 -5.43 8.16 -2.79
CA VAL A 58 -6.82 8.27 -3.23
C VAL A 58 -6.90 9.27 -4.38
N GLU A 59 -7.40 8.82 -5.53
CA GLU A 59 -7.62 9.69 -6.68
C GLU A 59 -8.91 10.52 -6.53
N TYR A 60 -9.01 11.62 -7.29
CA TYR A 60 -10.17 12.53 -7.31
C TYR A 60 -10.50 13.26 -6.00
N MET A 61 -9.54 13.37 -5.07
CA MET A 61 -9.67 14.25 -3.91
C MET A 61 -9.47 15.72 -4.30
N GLN A 62 -10.09 16.64 -3.55
CA GLN A 62 -9.84 18.08 -3.68
C GLN A 62 -8.33 18.36 -3.58
N GLN A 63 -7.81 19.30 -4.39
CA GLN A 63 -6.38 19.48 -4.69
C GLN A 63 -5.46 19.70 -3.46
N ASN A 64 -6.04 20.01 -2.28
CA ASN A 64 -5.31 20.23 -1.03
C ASN A 64 -5.49 19.10 0.01
N LEU A 65 -6.18 18.01 -0.34
CA LEU A 65 -6.51 16.93 0.57
C LEU A 65 -5.96 15.60 0.07
N VAL A 66 -4.66 15.38 0.26
CA VAL A 66 -4.07 14.06 -0.04
C VAL A 66 -4.50 13.08 1.05
N ARG A 67 -5.11 11.97 0.63
CA ARG A 67 -5.44 10.85 1.51
C ARG A 67 -4.94 9.55 0.91
N TYR A 68 -4.79 8.55 1.76
CA TYR A 68 -4.28 7.24 1.37
C TYR A 68 -5.21 6.13 1.83
N TYR A 69 -5.41 5.13 0.96
CA TYR A 69 -5.91 3.83 1.38
C TYR A 69 -4.77 3.03 2.00
N GLU A 70 -4.99 2.45 3.17
CA GLU A 70 -4.12 1.38 3.66
C GLU A 70 -4.50 0.07 2.96
N LEU A 71 -3.46 -0.62 2.47
CA LEU A 71 -3.58 -1.91 1.81
C LEU A 71 -3.17 -3.03 2.76
N ASP A 72 -3.81 -4.17 2.61
CA ASP A 72 -3.51 -5.38 3.38
C ASP A 72 -2.36 -6.15 2.70
N PRO A 73 -1.19 -6.30 3.36
CA PRO A 73 -0.04 -6.95 2.76
C PRO A 73 -0.26 -8.43 2.42
N TYR A 74 -1.23 -9.08 3.07
CA TYR A 74 -1.52 -10.51 2.93
C TYR A 74 -2.64 -10.81 1.94
N LYS A 75 -3.33 -9.78 1.43
CA LYS A 75 -4.33 -9.94 0.36
C LYS A 75 -3.71 -9.77 -1.02
N SER A 76 -4.37 -10.36 -2.01
CA SER A 76 -4.00 -10.23 -3.41
C SER A 76 -4.02 -8.76 -3.86
N LEU A 77 -3.30 -8.46 -4.93
CA LEU A 77 -3.35 -7.16 -5.58
C LEU A 77 -4.79 -6.85 -6.02
N LEU A 78 -5.49 -7.83 -6.62
CA LEU A 78 -6.87 -7.70 -7.05
C LEU A 78 -7.80 -7.30 -5.90
N ASP A 79 -7.72 -7.99 -4.75
CA ASP A 79 -8.57 -7.72 -3.59
C ASP A 79 -8.28 -6.33 -3.00
N ASN A 80 -7.01 -5.93 -2.96
CA ASN A 80 -6.61 -4.62 -2.48
C ASN A 80 -7.10 -3.50 -3.40
N LEU A 81 -7.08 -3.70 -4.71
CA LEU A 81 -7.49 -2.70 -5.70
C LEU A 81 -9.00 -2.68 -5.95
N LYS A 82 -9.73 -3.71 -5.48
CA LYS A 82 -11.19 -3.79 -5.61
C LYS A 82 -11.86 -2.53 -5.05
N ASN A 83 -12.77 -1.96 -5.82
CA ASN A 83 -13.52 -0.73 -5.51
C ASN A 83 -12.64 0.53 -5.32
N LYS A 84 -11.40 0.53 -5.80
CA LYS A 84 -10.52 1.72 -5.83
C LYS A 84 -10.45 2.27 -7.25
N VAL A 85 -10.30 3.58 -7.34
CA VAL A 85 -10.10 4.26 -8.62
C VAL A 85 -8.60 4.38 -8.87
N ILE A 86 -8.17 3.97 -10.06
CA ILE A 86 -6.78 3.98 -10.51
C ILE A 86 -6.73 4.78 -11.80
N ILE A 87 -5.79 5.72 -11.90
CA ILE A 87 -5.48 6.44 -13.12
C ILE A 87 -4.14 5.89 -13.63
N GLU A 88 -4.10 5.42 -14.88
CA GLU A 88 -2.95 4.75 -15.51
C GLU A 88 -2.55 3.42 -14.84
N TYR A 89 -1.91 3.48 -13.68
CA TYR A 89 -1.46 2.32 -12.90
C TYR A 89 -1.40 2.65 -11.40
N PRO A 90 -1.58 1.65 -10.51
CA PRO A 90 -1.59 1.89 -9.09
C PRO A 90 -0.18 2.26 -8.59
N THR A 91 -0.09 3.34 -7.80
CA THR A 91 1.15 3.70 -7.10
C THR A 91 1.06 3.27 -5.63
N LEU A 92 1.89 2.29 -5.26
CA LEU A 92 2.01 1.80 -3.90
C LEU A 92 3.16 2.50 -3.18
N TYR A 93 2.86 3.15 -2.07
CA TYR A 93 3.81 3.77 -1.14
C TYR A 93 4.12 2.76 -0.02
N VAL A 94 5.37 2.33 0.05
CA VAL A 94 5.87 1.44 1.09
C VAL A 94 6.57 2.34 2.11
N VAL A 95 6.00 2.44 3.31
CA VAL A 95 6.51 3.31 4.37
C VAL A 95 6.83 2.52 5.63
N LEU A 96 7.84 2.95 6.37
CA LEU A 96 8.11 2.39 7.69
C LEU A 96 7.03 2.84 8.68
N LYS A 97 6.48 1.90 9.45
CA LYS A 97 5.50 2.20 10.50
C LYS A 97 6.17 3.11 11.55
N GLY A 98 5.58 4.28 11.79
CA GLY A 98 6.15 5.35 12.63
C GLY A 98 6.92 6.42 11.86
N SER A 99 7.06 6.31 10.54
CA SER A 99 7.57 7.38 9.65
C SER A 99 6.49 7.87 8.69
N SER A 100 5.23 7.57 8.99
CA SER A 100 4.04 7.87 8.19
C SER A 100 3.23 9.06 8.71
N ASP A 101 3.76 9.82 9.68
CA ASP A 101 3.00 10.86 10.40
C ASP A 101 2.42 11.95 9.49
N ASP A 102 3.08 12.24 8.36
CA ASP A 102 2.58 13.21 7.37
C ASP A 102 1.50 12.63 6.44
N MET A 103 1.30 11.30 6.44
CA MET A 103 0.39 10.61 5.52
C MET A 103 -0.97 10.34 6.17
N LYS A 104 -1.99 11.09 5.72
CA LYS A 104 -3.36 10.93 6.21
C LYS A 104 -4.02 9.69 5.61
N VAL A 105 -4.00 8.60 6.37
CA VAL A 105 -4.69 7.35 6.01
C VAL A 105 -6.20 7.53 6.20
N LEU A 106 -6.98 7.13 5.20
CA LEU A 106 -8.42 6.95 5.34
C LEU A 106 -8.66 5.81 6.31
N HIS A 107 -9.19 6.12 7.50
CA HIS A 107 -9.79 5.09 8.34
C HIS A 107 -10.85 4.39 7.51
N GLN A 108 -10.66 3.10 7.25
CA GLN A 108 -11.72 2.27 6.71
C GLN A 108 -12.81 2.25 7.78
N VAL A 109 -13.94 2.91 7.49
CA VAL A 109 -15.17 2.64 8.20
C VAL A 109 -15.41 1.15 7.94
N LYS A 110 -15.22 0.31 8.97
CA LYS A 110 -15.76 -1.06 8.93
C LYS A 110 -17.21 -0.86 8.50
N ASN A 111 -17.59 -1.43 7.36
CA ASN A 111 -19.01 -1.56 7.02
C ASN A 111 -19.64 -2.36 8.15
N GLU A 112 -20.15 -1.67 9.17
CA GLU A 112 -21.24 -2.18 9.97
C GLU A 112 -22.29 -2.57 8.95
N SER A 113 -22.59 -3.86 8.93
CA SER A 113 -23.68 -4.40 8.14
C SER A 113 -24.93 -3.66 8.59
N THR A 114 -25.34 -2.65 7.83
CA THR A 114 -26.64 -2.02 7.98
C THR A 114 -27.66 -3.08 7.57
N LYS A 115 -28.04 -3.93 8.53
CA LYS A 115 -29.35 -4.57 8.54
C LYS A 115 -30.37 -3.45 8.69
N ASN A 116 -30.63 -2.75 7.58
CA ASN A 116 -31.88 -2.05 7.39
C ASN A 116 -32.95 -3.13 7.25
N LEU A 117 -33.57 -3.53 8.36
CA LEU A 117 -34.93 -4.03 8.31
C LEU A 117 -35.84 -2.82 8.53
N GLY A 118 -36.32 -2.28 7.42
CA GLY A 118 -37.44 -1.34 7.43
C GLY A 118 -38.67 -2.02 8.00
N SER A 119 -39.20 -1.40 9.06
CA SER A 119 -40.62 -1.18 9.35
C SER A 119 -41.66 -1.97 8.55
N GLU A 120 -42.54 -2.69 9.26
CA GLU A 120 -43.98 -2.69 8.99
C GLU A 120 -44.75 -2.66 10.33
N ASN A 121 -45.89 -1.97 10.28
CA ASN A 121 -46.74 -1.42 11.35
C ASN A 121 -47.26 -2.40 12.41
#